data_AF-A0A1B2HNN2-F1
#
_entry.id   AF-A0A1B2HNN2-F1
#
_cell.length_a   1.000
_cell.length_b   1.000
_cell.length_c   1.000
_cell.angle_alpha   90.00
_cell.angle_beta   90.00
_cell.angle_gamma   90.00
#
_symmetry.space_group_name_H-M   'P 1'
#
loop_
_entity.id
_entity.type
_entity.pdbx_description
1 polymer ?
#
loop_
_entity_poly.entity_id
_entity_poly.type
_entity_poly.pdbx_seq_one_letter_code
_entity_poly.pdbx_strand_id
1 'polypeptide(L)'
;MLAKHANGFSSSEVDADQVARGYREALQARGAGVRTFEDLAGRLELPAGFADALLSPLDAETRDTIRVWLTHHGAWDPAATQLGIHRHTLRNRVRRAEQALGRSLDSPGLRAELWLALHREGQ
;
A
#
# COMPACT_ATOMS: atom_id res chain seq x y z
N MET A 1 41.73 22.81 26.17
CA MET A 1 40.45 22.76 26.89
C MET A 1 39.51 23.75 26.21
N LEU A 2 38.54 23.22 25.45
CA LEU A 2 37.20 23.75 25.08
C LEU A 2 37.11 25.11 24.34
N ALA A 3 36.31 25.31 23.28
CA ALA A 3 35.48 24.45 22.44
C ALA A 3 35.07 25.22 21.17
N LYS A 4 34.83 24.45 20.10
CA LYS A 4 34.19 24.80 18.83
C LYS A 4 33.08 25.85 18.94
N HIS A 5 33.00 26.77 17.98
CA HIS A 5 31.70 27.30 17.55
C HIS A 5 31.52 26.96 16.07
N ALA A 6 30.65 25.99 15.84
CA ALA A 6 30.23 25.50 14.55
C ALA A 6 29.32 26.54 13.87
N ASN A 7 29.44 26.60 12.53
CA ASN A 7 28.60 27.35 11.61
C ASN A 7 27.12 27.34 12.03
N GLY A 8 26.63 28.50 12.46
CA GLY A 8 25.19 28.74 12.57
C GLY A 8 24.57 28.73 11.18
N PHE A 9 23.49 27.98 11.01
CA PHE A 9 22.62 28.08 9.84
C PHE A 9 22.20 29.53 9.67
N SER A 10 22.68 30.19 8.61
CA SER A 10 22.20 31.50 8.21
C SER A 10 20.80 31.32 7.64
N SER A 11 19.78 31.76 8.38
CA SER A 11 18.48 32.09 7.79
C SER A 11 18.71 33.29 6.89
N SER A 12 18.91 33.04 5.59
CA SER A 12 18.87 34.11 4.59
C SER A 12 17.50 34.79 4.64
N GLU A 13 17.47 36.06 4.20
CA GLU A 13 16.27 36.87 4.14
C GLU A 13 15.15 36.12 3.43
N VAL A 14 14.03 35.95 4.12
CA VAL A 14 12.89 35.19 3.62
C VAL A 14 12.12 36.09 2.66
N ASP A 15 12.17 35.78 1.38
CA ASP A 15 11.36 36.43 0.35
C ASP A 15 9.87 36.20 0.66
N ALA A 16 9.17 37.27 1.05
CA ALA A 16 7.77 37.24 1.42
C ALA A 16 6.87 36.75 0.27
N ASP A 17 7.28 36.97 -1.00
CA ASP A 17 6.54 36.51 -2.16
C ASP A 17 6.72 34.99 -2.38
N GLN A 18 7.89 34.45 -2.05
CA GLN A 18 8.10 32.99 -2.02
C GLN A 18 7.30 32.33 -0.90
N VAL A 19 7.23 32.94 0.28
CA VAL A 19 6.39 32.43 1.38
C VAL A 19 4.91 32.47 1.01
N ALA A 20 4.43 33.57 0.45
CA ALA A 20 3.04 33.71 0.03
C ALA A 20 2.68 32.75 -1.12
N ARG A 21 3.64 32.44 -2.00
CA ARG A 21 3.47 31.42 -3.04
C ARG A 21 3.42 30.01 -2.45
N GLY A 22 4.42 29.64 -1.64
CA GLY A 22 4.47 28.34 -0.98
C GLY A 22 3.26 28.07 -0.08
N TYR A 23 2.76 29.10 0.61
CA TYR A 23 1.54 29.01 1.41
C TYR A 23 0.29 28.76 0.56
N ARG A 24 0.15 29.44 -0.59
CA ARG A 24 -0.95 29.23 -1.53
C ARG A 24 -0.90 27.84 -2.18
N GLU A 25 0.28 27.39 -2.58
CA GLU A 25 0.50 26.05 -3.11
C GLU A 25 0.17 24.97 -2.07
N ALA A 26 0.57 25.17 -0.80
CA ALA A 26 0.23 24.27 0.30
C ALA A 26 -1.29 24.23 0.57
N LEU A 27 -1.98 25.38 0.54
CA LEU A 27 -3.44 25.44 0.69
C LEU A 27 -4.17 24.77 -0.49
N GLN A 28 -3.69 24.95 -1.72
CA GLN A 28 -4.25 24.28 -2.90
C GLN A 28 -4.03 22.76 -2.85
N ALA A 29 -2.83 22.31 -2.47
CA ALA A 29 -2.56 20.88 -2.25
C ALA A 29 -3.44 20.30 -1.13
N ARG A 30 -3.69 21.07 -0.08
CA ARG A 30 -4.60 20.69 1.01
C ARG A 30 -6.06 20.61 0.55
N GLY A 31 -6.48 21.47 -0.39
CA GLY A 31 -7.82 21.46 -0.99
C GLY A 31 -8.03 20.36 -2.03
N ALA A 32 -6.98 19.91 -2.71
CA ALA A 32 -7.01 18.79 -3.65
C ALA A 32 -7.17 17.42 -2.96
N GLY A 33 -6.81 17.33 -1.67
CA GLY A 33 -6.89 16.11 -0.86
C GLY A 33 -5.79 15.10 -1.23
N VAL A 34 -5.03 14.64 -0.23
CA VAL A 34 -4.15 13.49 -0.42
C VAL A 34 -5.04 12.26 -0.61
N ARG A 35 -4.94 11.62 -1.77
CA ARG A 35 -5.59 10.32 -2.02
C ARG A 35 -4.70 9.22 -1.49
N THR A 36 -5.27 8.28 -0.75
CA THR A 36 -4.56 7.06 -0.36
C THR A 36 -4.64 6.03 -1.47
N PHE A 37 -3.88 4.94 -1.34
CA PHE A 37 -3.96 3.84 -2.30
C PHE A 37 -5.37 3.27 -2.31
N GLU A 38 -5.99 3.11 -1.14
CA GLU A 38 -7.36 2.65 -0.92
C GLU A 38 -8.40 3.52 -1.61
N ASP A 39 -8.20 4.83 -1.71
CA ASP A 39 -9.10 5.73 -2.45
C ASP A 39 -9.12 5.44 -3.96
N LEU A 40 -8.06 4.82 -4.49
CA LEU A 40 -7.90 4.45 -5.89
C LEU A 40 -8.31 2.99 -6.16
N ALA A 41 -8.46 2.17 -5.12
CA ALA A 41 -8.92 0.78 -5.24
C ALA A 41 -10.25 0.74 -6.01
N GLY A 42 -10.37 -0.14 -7.00
CA GLY A 42 -11.59 -0.27 -7.79
C GLY A 42 -11.88 0.91 -8.74
N ARG A 43 -11.17 2.04 -8.65
CA ARG A 43 -11.29 3.19 -9.57
C ARG A 43 -10.28 3.18 -10.71
N LEU A 44 -9.15 2.51 -10.52
CA LEU A 44 -8.11 2.41 -11.56
C LEU A 44 -8.57 1.49 -12.70
N GLU A 45 -8.59 1.98 -13.93
CA GLU A 45 -8.81 1.13 -15.10
C GLU A 45 -7.71 0.08 -15.20
N LEU A 46 -8.11 -1.20 -15.22
CA LEU A 46 -7.21 -2.33 -15.40
C LEU A 46 -7.48 -2.93 -16.78
N PRO A 47 -6.47 -3.52 -17.44
CA PRO A 47 -6.69 -4.26 -18.67
C PRO A 47 -7.79 -5.31 -18.50
N ALA A 48 -8.65 -5.45 -19.52
CA ALA A 48 -9.72 -6.44 -19.49
C ALA A 48 -9.16 -7.84 -19.22
N GLY A 49 -9.82 -8.59 -18.33
CA GLY A 49 -9.40 -9.94 -17.93
C GLY A 49 -8.16 -10.00 -17.03
N PHE A 50 -7.54 -8.86 -16.65
CA PHE A 50 -6.39 -8.86 -15.74
C PHE A 50 -6.70 -9.54 -14.40
N ALA A 51 -7.81 -9.13 -13.76
CA ALA A 51 -8.20 -9.68 -12.47
C ALA A 51 -8.53 -11.18 -12.59
N ASP A 52 -9.29 -11.57 -13.62
CA ASP A 52 -9.65 -12.96 -13.86
C ASP A 52 -8.41 -13.83 -14.09
N ALA A 53 -7.48 -13.38 -14.95
CA ALA A 53 -6.25 -14.11 -15.24
C ALA A 53 -5.38 -14.29 -14.00
N LEU A 54 -5.15 -13.21 -13.24
CA LEU A 54 -4.32 -13.24 -12.03
C LEU A 54 -4.94 -14.07 -10.90
N LEU A 55 -6.25 -13.98 -10.71
CA LEU A 55 -6.95 -14.66 -9.61
C LEU A 55 -7.38 -16.08 -9.96
N SER A 56 -7.42 -16.47 -11.25
CA SER A 56 -7.84 -17.80 -11.70
C SER A 56 -7.19 -18.98 -10.95
N PRO A 57 -5.89 -18.95 -10.55
CA PRO A 57 -5.27 -20.07 -9.84
C PRO A 57 -5.67 -20.15 -8.36
N LEU A 58 -6.32 -19.13 -7.81
CA LEU A 58 -6.68 -19.01 -6.40
C LEU A 58 -8.15 -19.35 -6.17
N ASP A 59 -8.42 -20.22 -5.21
CA ASP A 59 -9.78 -20.47 -4.72
C ASP A 59 -10.31 -19.29 -3.87
N ALA A 60 -11.62 -19.29 -3.61
CA ALA A 60 -12.29 -18.19 -2.90
C ALA A 60 -11.74 -17.99 -1.48
N GLU A 61 -11.42 -19.07 -0.76
CA GLU A 61 -10.85 -19.00 0.60
C GLU A 61 -9.45 -18.36 0.60
N THR A 62 -8.63 -18.69 -0.39
CA THR A 62 -7.29 -18.12 -0.56
C THR A 62 -7.39 -16.66 -0.97
N ARG A 63 -8.31 -16.30 -1.90
CA ARG A 63 -8.57 -14.90 -2.27
C ARG A 63 -8.94 -14.06 -1.05
N ASP A 64 -9.84 -14.55 -0.20
CA ASP A 64 -10.25 -13.84 1.02
C ASP A 64 -9.10 -13.73 2.03
N THR A 65 -8.35 -14.82 2.22
CA THR A 65 -7.16 -14.83 3.09
C THR A 65 -6.12 -13.79 2.64
N ILE A 66 -5.83 -13.73 1.34
CA ILE A 66 -4.88 -12.75 0.76
C ILE A 66 -5.44 -11.34 0.86
N ARG A 67 -6.74 -11.12 0.62
CA ARG A 67 -7.39 -9.83 0.78
C ARG A 67 -7.17 -9.29 2.20
N VAL A 68 -7.51 -10.08 3.23
CA VAL A 68 -7.33 -9.67 4.62
C VAL A 68 -5.86 -9.45 4.97
N TRP A 69 -4.96 -10.33 4.53
CA TRP A 69 -3.53 -10.17 4.78
C TRP A 69 -2.95 -8.89 4.14
N LEU A 70 -3.39 -8.53 2.93
CA LEU A 70 -2.99 -7.30 2.25
C LEU A 70 -3.59 -6.04 2.90
N THR A 71 -4.83 -6.09 3.41
CA THR A 71 -5.43 -5.00 4.20
C THR A 71 -4.59 -4.68 5.43
N HIS A 72 -3.94 -5.68 6.03
CA HIS A 72 -2.99 -5.51 7.14
C HIS A 72 -1.54 -5.29 6.68
N HIS A 73 -1.33 -4.88 5.44
CA HIS A 73 0.00 -4.61 4.85
C HIS A 73 0.99 -5.79 4.97
N GLY A 74 0.47 -7.00 5.03
CA GLY A 74 1.25 -8.23 5.19
C GLY A 74 1.60 -8.60 6.62
N ALA A 75 1.08 -7.90 7.63
CA ALA A 75 1.29 -8.21 9.03
C ALA A 75 0.56 -9.51 9.42
N TRP A 76 1.31 -10.48 9.97
CA TRP A 76 0.81 -11.81 10.25
C TRP A 76 -0.21 -11.86 11.39
N ASP A 77 0.12 -11.27 12.53
CA ASP A 77 -0.71 -11.37 13.73
C ASP A 77 -2.07 -10.66 13.58
N PRO A 78 -2.16 -9.38 13.15
CA PRO A 78 -3.46 -8.72 13.02
C PRO A 78 -4.35 -9.34 11.93
N ALA A 79 -3.76 -9.81 10.82
CA ALA A 79 -4.50 -10.54 9.79
C ALA A 79 -5.03 -11.90 10.30
N ALA A 80 -4.20 -12.65 11.04
CA ALA A 80 -4.59 -13.92 11.62
C ALA A 80 -5.71 -13.75 12.66
N THR A 81 -5.62 -12.71 13.49
CA THR A 81 -6.69 -12.32 14.43
C THR A 81 -7.99 -12.00 13.69
N GLN A 82 -7.95 -11.20 12.63
CA GLN A 82 -9.16 -10.87 11.87
C GLN A 82 -9.78 -12.11 11.18
N LEU A 83 -8.95 -13.03 10.69
CA LEU A 83 -9.41 -14.28 10.08
C LEU A 83 -9.85 -15.33 11.11
N GLY A 84 -9.63 -15.11 12.41
CA GLY A 84 -9.93 -16.09 13.46
C GLY A 84 -9.05 -17.35 13.40
N ILE A 85 -7.84 -17.26 12.83
CA ILE A 85 -6.92 -18.39 12.66
C ILE A 85 -5.58 -18.14 13.34
N HIS A 86 -4.78 -19.20 13.51
CA HIS A 86 -3.41 -19.06 13.99
C HIS A 86 -2.47 -18.52 12.90
N ARG A 87 -1.46 -17.73 13.28
CA ARG A 87 -0.48 -17.13 12.34
C ARG A 87 0.26 -18.15 11.47
N HIS A 88 0.46 -19.37 11.96
CA HIS A 88 1.06 -20.45 11.15
C HIS A 88 0.12 -20.95 10.07
N THR A 89 -1.18 -21.06 10.35
CA THR A 89 -2.20 -21.39 9.36
C THR A 89 -2.25 -20.33 8.27
N LEU A 90 -2.22 -19.05 8.66
CA LEU A 90 -2.15 -17.94 7.70
C LEU A 90 -0.91 -18.06 6.80
N ARG A 91 0.28 -18.25 7.37
CA ARG A 91 1.52 -18.45 6.57
C ARG A 91 1.41 -19.62 5.61
N ASN A 92 0.80 -20.72 6.02
CA ASN A 92 0.60 -21.89 5.14
C ASN A 92 -0.34 -21.56 3.97
N ARG A 93 -1.43 -20.83 4.22
CA ARG A 93 -2.33 -20.37 3.16
C ARG A 93 -1.65 -19.39 2.20
N VAL A 94 -0.87 -18.44 2.72
CA VAL A 94 -0.09 -17.51 1.90
C VAL A 94 0.92 -18.24 1.02
N ARG A 95 1.64 -19.24 1.57
CA ARG A 95 2.55 -20.09 0.77
C ARG A 95 1.83 -20.88 -0.32
N ARG A 96 0.62 -21.38 -0.06
CA ARG A 96 -0.20 -22.05 -1.09
C ARG A 96 -0.56 -21.08 -2.21
N ALA A 97 -0.86 -19.83 -1.90
CA ALA A 97 -1.09 -18.80 -2.91
C ALA A 97 0.17 -18.54 -3.76
N GLU A 98 1.35 -18.41 -3.13
CA GLU A 98 2.62 -18.26 -3.86
C GLU A 98 2.90 -19.44 -4.80
N GLN A 99 2.61 -20.67 -4.35
CA GLN A 99 2.75 -21.88 -5.15
C GLN A 99 1.80 -21.89 -6.35
N ALA A 100 0.52 -21.53 -6.15
CA ALA A 100 -0.47 -21.46 -7.21
C ALA A 100 -0.15 -20.37 -8.24
N LEU A 101 0.41 -19.24 -7.79
CA LEU A 101 0.80 -18.11 -8.65
C LEU A 101 2.18 -18.30 -9.30
N GLY A 102 3.00 -19.23 -8.81
CA GLY A 102 4.40 -19.38 -9.22
C GLY A 102 5.28 -18.15 -8.93
N ARG A 103 4.84 -17.26 -8.02
CA ARG A 103 5.47 -15.97 -7.73
C ARG A 103 5.47 -15.72 -6.23
N SER A 104 6.52 -15.08 -5.73
CA SER A 104 6.62 -14.77 -4.30
C SER A 104 5.84 -13.51 -3.92
N LEU A 105 5.11 -13.62 -2.82
CA LEU A 105 4.42 -12.54 -2.14
C LEU A 105 5.35 -11.68 -1.30
N ASP A 106 6.67 -11.92 -1.29
CA ASP A 106 7.63 -10.92 -0.81
C ASP A 106 7.85 -9.80 -1.85
N SER A 107 7.45 -10.01 -3.10
CA SER A 107 7.48 -8.99 -4.14
C SER A 107 6.42 -7.90 -3.88
N PRO A 108 6.82 -6.62 -3.70
CA PRO A 108 5.86 -5.52 -3.56
C PRO A 108 5.01 -5.35 -4.84
N GLY A 109 5.57 -5.68 -6.02
CA GLY A 109 4.84 -5.63 -7.28
C GLY A 109 3.67 -6.61 -7.31
N LEU A 110 3.90 -7.88 -6.93
CA LEU A 110 2.83 -8.87 -6.87
C LEU A 110 1.75 -8.50 -5.83
N ARG A 111 2.15 -7.97 -4.67
CA ARG A 111 1.19 -7.48 -3.66
C ARG A 111 0.30 -6.38 -4.23
N ALA A 112 0.86 -5.42 -4.96
CA ALA A 112 0.11 -4.34 -5.60
C ALA A 112 -0.84 -4.88 -6.68
N GLU A 113 -0.38 -5.77 -7.55
CA GLU A 113 -1.21 -6.42 -8.58
C GLU A 113 -2.40 -7.17 -7.97
N LEU A 114 -2.17 -8.00 -6.95
CA LEU A 114 -3.22 -8.74 -6.27
C LEU A 114 -4.20 -7.83 -5.53
N TRP A 115 -3.68 -6.78 -4.88
CA TRP A 115 -4.51 -5.80 -4.21
C TRP A 115 -5.46 -5.14 -5.22
N LEU A 116 -4.97 -4.74 -6.40
CA LEU A 116 -5.80 -4.16 -7.46
C LEU A 116 -6.85 -5.15 -7.98
N ALA A 117 -6.46 -6.40 -8.24
CA ALA A 117 -7.37 -7.43 -8.74
C ALA A 117 -8.49 -7.77 -7.73
N LEU A 118 -8.16 -7.92 -6.45
CA LEU A 118 -9.11 -8.31 -5.40
C LEU A 118 -10.13 -7.22 -5.05
N HIS A 119 -9.80 -5.94 -5.30
CA HIS A 119 -10.73 -4.81 -5.12
C HIS A 119 -11.62 -4.58 -6.36
N ARG A 120 -11.34 -5.24 -7.49
CA ARG A 120 -12.19 -5.24 -8.68
C ARG A 120 -13.24 -6.37 -8.68
N GLU A 121 -12.94 -7.51 -8.06
CA GLU A 121 -13.88 -8.63 -7.90
C GLU A 121 -15.09 -8.30 -6.99
N GLY A 122 -14.97 -7.27 -6.15
CA GLY A 122 -16.04 -6.82 -5.24
C GLY A 122 -17.01 -5.78 -5.84
N GLN A 123 -16.95 -5.52 -7.15
CA GLN A 123 -17.87 -4.60 -7.86
C GLN A 123 -18.64 -5.32 -8.97
#